data_AF-A0A959I9H8-F1
#
_entry.id   AF-A0A959I9H8-F1
#
_cell.length_a   1.000
_cell.length_b   1.000
_cell.length_c   1.000
_cell.angle_alpha   90.00
_cell.angle_beta   90.00
_cell.angle_gamma   90.00
#
_symmetry.space_group_name_H-M   'P 1'
#
loop_
_entity.id
_entity.type
_entity.pdbx_description
1 polymer ?
#
loop_
_entity_poly.entity_id
_entity_poly.type
_entity_poly.pdbx_seq_one_letter_code
_entity_poly.pdbx_strand_id
1 'polypeptide(L)'
;MKNTISERNRTPLDSRQAVERVAMLACEGLAGAFADRLTGKPNAFGRKLWHSAGSDLAYAIGLAATGLRVAAWLPADEADGLFSSLSEAYRRQLPLVVHLSMKPGQTLPLLPDQVPVL
;
A
#
# COMPACT_ATOMS: atom_id res chain seq x y z
N MET A 1 -30.76 25.79 2.11
CA MET A 1 -30.51 24.60 2.97
C MET A 1 -29.02 24.52 3.22
N LYS A 2 -28.58 24.64 4.48
CA LYS A 2 -27.16 24.58 4.86
C LYS A 2 -26.77 23.10 4.97
N ASN A 3 -25.85 22.64 4.11
CA ASN A 3 -25.26 21.30 4.24
C ASN A 3 -24.39 21.27 5.48
N THR A 4 -24.94 20.78 6.58
CA THR A 4 -24.21 20.43 7.80
C THR A 4 -23.38 19.18 7.51
N ILE A 5 -22.17 19.38 6.97
CA ILE A 5 -21.15 18.33 6.94
C ILE A 5 -20.81 18.06 8.41
N SER A 6 -21.31 16.94 8.92
CA SER A 6 -21.10 16.45 10.29
C SER A 6 -19.60 16.47 10.65
N GLU A 7 -19.22 17.36 11.56
CA GLU A 7 -17.85 17.52 12.07
C GLU A 7 -17.38 16.35 12.96
N ARG A 8 -18.17 15.27 13.08
CA ARG A 8 -17.94 14.17 14.04
C ARG A 8 -16.80 13.20 13.68
N ASN A 9 -16.03 13.42 12.61
CA ASN A 9 -15.00 12.48 12.14
C ASN A 9 -13.60 13.11 11.94
N ARG A 10 -13.30 14.24 12.58
CA ARG A 10 -11.97 14.89 12.53
C ARG A 10 -10.99 14.37 13.58
N THR A 11 -11.10 13.11 14.01
CA THR A 11 -9.98 12.51 14.73
C THR A 11 -8.81 12.45 13.76
N PRO A 12 -7.63 13.01 14.10
CA PRO A 12 -6.44 12.83 13.27
C PRO A 12 -6.24 11.34 13.12
N LEU A 13 -6.33 10.85 11.87
CA LEU A 13 -5.95 9.48 11.60
C LEU A 13 -4.46 9.38 11.91
N ASP A 14 -4.08 8.35 12.66
CA ASP A 14 -2.68 7.93 12.68
C ASP A 14 -2.22 7.74 11.21
N SER A 15 -0.99 8.14 10.90
CA SER A 15 -0.49 8.21 9.51
C SER A 15 -0.70 6.88 8.77
N ARG A 16 -0.58 5.77 9.50
CA ARG A 16 -0.89 4.43 9.03
C ARG A 16 -2.34 4.27 8.57
N GLN A 17 -3.31 4.68 9.39
CA GLN A 17 -4.74 4.58 9.08
C GLN A 17 -5.13 5.49 7.91
N ALA A 18 -4.45 6.63 7.74
CA ALA A 18 -4.66 7.52 6.61
C ALA A 18 -4.21 6.85 5.30
N VAL A 19 -3.02 6.23 5.27
CA VAL A 19 -2.49 5.53 4.09
C VAL A 19 -3.37 4.32 3.75
N GLU A 20 -3.80 3.55 4.75
CA GLU A 20 -4.73 2.43 4.57
C GLU A 20 -6.05 2.88 3.92
N ARG A 21 -6.60 4.02 4.36
CA ARG A 21 -7.80 4.61 3.75
C ARG A 21 -7.58 5.05 2.32
N VAL A 22 -6.48 5.73 2.03
CA VAL A 22 -6.18 6.19 0.67
C VAL A 22 -6.02 5.02 -0.28
N ALA A 23 -5.31 3.96 0.13
CA ALA A 23 -5.13 2.77 -0.69
C ALA A 23 -6.48 2.04 -0.94
N MET A 24 -7.35 1.93 0.07
CA MET A 24 -8.71 1.40 -0.12
C MET A 24 -9.53 2.20 -1.13
N LEU A 25 -9.44 3.52 -1.08
CA LEU A 25 -10.21 4.40 -1.94
C LEU A 25 -9.69 4.34 -3.39
N ALA A 26 -8.38 4.23 -3.58
CA ALA A 26 -7.74 4.35 -4.87
C ALA A 26 -7.55 3.03 -5.63
N CYS A 27 -7.34 1.92 -4.93
CA CYS A 27 -6.90 0.67 -5.55
C CYS A 27 -8.05 -0.22 -6.03
N GLU A 28 -7.71 -1.10 -6.97
CA GLU A 28 -8.54 -2.16 -7.53
C GLU A 28 -7.92 -3.55 -7.24
N GLY A 29 -6.65 -3.58 -6.86
CA GLY A 29 -5.93 -4.78 -6.41
C GLY A 29 -5.24 -4.56 -5.06
N LEU A 30 -5.26 -5.57 -4.20
CA LEU A 30 -4.60 -5.58 -2.89
C LEU A 30 -3.84 -6.88 -2.66
N ALA A 31 -2.62 -6.79 -2.13
CA ALA A 31 -1.84 -7.95 -1.71
C ALA A 31 -1.37 -7.81 -0.24
N GLY A 32 -1.30 -8.93 0.46
CA GLY A 32 -0.82 -9.04 1.84
C GLY A 32 -1.92 -9.30 2.86
N ALA A 33 -1.51 -9.62 4.09
CA ALA A 33 -2.40 -10.06 5.17
C ALA A 33 -3.50 -9.04 5.56
N PHE A 34 -3.33 -7.77 5.18
CA PHE A 34 -4.35 -6.74 5.40
C PHE A 34 -5.53 -6.83 4.42
N ALA A 35 -5.33 -7.47 3.26
CA ALA A 35 -6.30 -7.47 2.17
C ALA A 35 -7.61 -8.20 2.53
N ASP A 36 -7.55 -9.19 3.42
CA ASP A 36 -8.73 -9.93 3.90
C ASP A 36 -9.73 -9.06 4.68
N ARG A 37 -9.27 -7.97 5.30
CA ARG A 37 -10.15 -7.01 6.01
C ARG A 37 -10.97 -6.14 5.04
N LEU A 38 -10.59 -6.16 3.77
CA LEU A 38 -11.07 -5.26 2.72
C LEU A 38 -11.88 -5.97 1.64
N THR A 39 -11.93 -7.30 1.68
CA THR A 39 -12.69 -8.14 0.78
C THR A 39 -14.16 -7.70 0.67
N GLY A 40 -14.66 -7.61 -0.57
CA GLY A 40 -16.06 -7.33 -0.86
C GLY A 40 -16.48 -5.86 -0.74
N LYS A 41 -15.61 -4.96 -0.26
CA LYS A 41 -15.89 -3.53 -0.23
C LYS A 41 -15.57 -2.89 -1.59
N PRO A 42 -16.43 -2.02 -2.14
CA PRO A 42 -16.09 -1.25 -3.32
C PRO A 42 -15.08 -0.14 -2.96
N ASN A 43 -14.22 0.21 -3.92
CA ASN A 43 -13.34 1.38 -3.81
C ASN A 43 -14.10 2.70 -4.05
N ALA A 44 -13.40 3.84 -4.05
CA ALA A 44 -14.01 5.15 -4.29
C ALA A 44 -14.63 5.32 -5.68
N PHE A 45 -14.34 4.40 -6.61
CA PHE A 45 -14.87 4.37 -7.97
C PHE A 45 -16.01 3.36 -8.14
N GLY A 46 -16.50 2.77 -7.04
CA GLY A 46 -17.56 1.77 -7.07
C GLY A 46 -17.12 0.41 -7.63
N ARG A 47 -15.82 0.19 -7.81
CA ARG A 47 -15.27 -1.07 -8.37
C ARG A 47 -14.95 -2.06 -7.26
N LYS A 48 -15.16 -3.35 -7.52
CA LYS A 48 -14.78 -4.41 -6.59
C LYS A 48 -13.27 -4.51 -6.49
N LEU A 49 -12.78 -4.68 -5.27
CA LEU A 49 -11.38 -4.94 -4.97
C LEU A 49 -11.05 -6.42 -5.22
N TRP A 50 -10.03 -6.65 -6.05
CA TRP A 50 -9.35 -7.94 -6.14
C TRP A 50 -8.33 -8.02 -5.00
N HIS A 51 -8.22 -9.18 -4.36
CA HIS A 51 -7.27 -9.34 -3.27
C HIS A 51 -6.61 -10.72 -3.25
N SER A 52 -5.40 -10.75 -2.71
CA SER A 52 -4.71 -11.95 -2.27
C SER A 52 -4.21 -11.75 -0.84
N ALA A 53 -4.49 -12.72 0.03
CA ALA A 53 -4.04 -12.72 1.43
C ALA A 53 -2.51 -12.89 1.55
N GLY A 54 -1.88 -13.46 0.52
CA GLY A 54 -0.43 -13.65 0.49
C GLY A 54 0.30 -12.31 0.31
N SER A 55 1.41 -12.13 1.02
CA SER A 55 2.39 -11.05 0.83
C SER A 55 3.22 -11.26 -0.45
N ASP A 56 2.57 -11.66 -1.53
CA ASP A 56 3.23 -11.95 -2.80
C ASP A 56 3.31 -10.68 -3.66
N LEU A 57 4.49 -10.07 -3.66
CA LEU A 57 4.79 -8.92 -4.53
C LEU A 57 4.64 -9.27 -6.01
N ALA A 58 4.91 -10.51 -6.43
CA ALA A 58 4.78 -10.91 -7.83
C ALA A 58 3.31 -10.88 -8.27
N TYR A 59 2.39 -11.32 -7.41
CA TYR A 59 0.95 -11.18 -7.64
C TYR A 59 0.55 -9.69 -7.82
N ALA A 60 1.02 -8.82 -6.92
CA ALA A 60 0.72 -7.39 -7.00
C ALA A 60 1.25 -6.74 -8.28
N ILE A 61 2.48 -7.09 -8.68
CA ILE A 61 3.09 -6.67 -9.95
C ILE A 61 2.30 -7.19 -11.15
N GLY A 62 1.87 -8.46 -11.11
CA GLY A 62 1.05 -9.07 -12.15
C GLY A 62 -0.28 -8.32 -12.34
N LEU A 63 -0.97 -8.00 -11.24
CA LEU A 63 -2.18 -7.18 -11.29
C LEU A 63 -1.90 -5.77 -11.82
N ALA A 64 -0.84 -5.11 -11.36
CA ALA A 64 -0.51 -3.76 -11.81
C ALA A 64 -0.16 -3.73 -13.30
N ALA A 65 0.44 -4.80 -13.83
CA ALA A 65 0.72 -4.96 -15.26
C ALA A 65 -0.54 -5.04 -16.14
N THR A 66 -1.71 -5.32 -15.56
CA THR A 66 -3.00 -5.25 -16.28
C THR A 66 -3.58 -3.84 -16.37
N GLY A 67 -2.92 -2.85 -15.75
CA GLY A 67 -3.37 -1.45 -15.68
C GLY A 67 -4.23 -1.13 -14.47
N LEU A 68 -4.48 -2.10 -13.58
CA LEU A 68 -5.19 -1.87 -12.32
C LEU A 68 -4.30 -1.12 -11.34
N ARG A 69 -4.90 -0.26 -10.52
CA ARG A 69 -4.20 0.40 -9.41
C ARG A 69 -4.05 -0.57 -8.25
N VAL A 70 -2.82 -0.88 -7.85
CA VAL A 70 -2.56 -1.93 -6.86
C VAL A 70 -1.84 -1.38 -5.65
N ALA A 71 -2.16 -1.90 -4.46
CA ALA A 71 -1.36 -1.70 -3.28
C ALA A 71 -0.94 -3.04 -2.66
N ALA A 72 0.28 -3.11 -2.13
CA ALA A 72 0.82 -4.30 -1.47
C ALA A 72 1.37 -3.94 -0.09
N TRP A 73 1.04 -4.74 0.93
CA TRP A 73 1.62 -4.65 2.26
C TRP A 73 2.64 -5.77 2.44
N LEU A 74 3.89 -5.37 2.61
CA LEU A 74 5.01 -6.28 2.73
C LEU A 74 5.72 -6.07 4.07
N PRO A 75 6.26 -7.13 4.70
CA PRO A 75 7.15 -6.99 5.84
C PRO A 75 8.43 -6.23 5.44
N ALA A 76 8.88 -5.28 6.27
CA ALA A 76 10.06 -4.48 5.97
C ALA A 76 11.36 -5.31 5.95
N ASP A 77 11.41 -6.43 6.67
CA ASP A 77 12.51 -7.40 6.64
C ASP A 77 12.64 -8.18 5.33
N GLU A 78 11.62 -8.14 4.46
CA GLU A 78 11.67 -8.75 3.13
C GLU A 78 12.10 -7.75 2.03
N ALA A 79 12.23 -6.46 2.34
CA ALA A 79 12.44 -5.41 1.35
C ALA A 79 13.70 -5.62 0.48
N ASP A 80 14.81 -6.03 1.10
CA ASP A 80 16.07 -6.26 0.39
C ASP A 80 15.95 -7.40 -0.64
N GLY A 81 15.29 -8.49 -0.27
CA GLY A 81 15.03 -9.63 -1.16
C GLY A 81 14.10 -9.30 -2.33
N LEU A 82 13.32 -8.22 -2.20
CA LEU A 82 12.33 -7.78 -3.18
C LEU A 82 12.82 -6.61 -4.06
N PHE A 83 14.03 -6.10 -3.82
CA PHE A 83 14.58 -4.93 -4.50
C PHE A 83 14.57 -5.06 -6.04
N SER A 84 14.92 -6.24 -6.57
CA SER A 84 14.93 -6.51 -8.01
C SER A 84 13.52 -6.39 -8.61
N SER A 85 12.51 -6.94 -7.94
CA SER A 85 11.11 -6.88 -8.37
C SER A 85 10.55 -5.46 -8.28
N LEU A 86 10.88 -4.71 -7.23
CA LEU A 86 10.50 -3.30 -7.08
C LEU A 86 11.14 -2.43 -8.17
N SER A 87 12.42 -2.67 -8.46
CA SER A 87 13.15 -1.97 -9.52
C SER A 87 12.57 -2.27 -10.91
N GLU A 88 12.13 -3.49 -11.16
CA GLU A 88 11.42 -3.84 -12.39
C GLU A 88 10.06 -3.11 -12.48
N ALA A 89 9.26 -3.17 -11.42
CA ALA A 89 7.97 -2.49 -11.37
C ALA A 89 8.10 -0.97 -11.61
N TYR A 90 9.13 -0.35 -11.03
CA TYR A 90 9.47 1.05 -11.25
C TYR A 90 9.85 1.34 -12.71
N ARG A 91 10.77 0.55 -13.30
CA ARG A 91 11.18 0.72 -14.70
C ARG A 91 10.02 0.57 -15.68
N ARG A 92 9.04 -0.26 -15.34
CA ARG A 92 7.81 -0.48 -16.11
C ARG A 92 6.70 0.55 -15.82
N GLN A 93 6.94 1.50 -14.92
CA GLN A 93 5.98 2.53 -14.48
C GLN A 93 4.64 1.94 -14.02
N LEU A 94 4.70 0.82 -13.31
CA LEU A 94 3.47 0.15 -12.86
C LEU A 94 2.74 1.01 -11.80
N PRO A 95 1.40 1.08 -11.85
CA PRO A 95 0.58 1.79 -10.86
C PRO A 95 0.47 1.00 -9.54
N LEU A 96 1.61 0.84 -8.86
CA LEU A 96 1.78 0.03 -7.66
C LEU A 96 2.25 0.90 -6.49
N VAL A 97 1.55 0.81 -5.36
CA VAL A 97 1.96 1.39 -4.09
C VAL A 97 2.40 0.26 -3.16
N VAL A 98 3.62 0.36 -2.60
CA VAL A 98 4.14 -0.64 -1.66
C VAL A 98 4.24 -0.03 -0.27
N HIS A 99 3.57 -0.66 0.69
CA HIS A 99 3.64 -0.32 2.09
C HIS A 99 4.53 -1.32 2.83
N LEU A 100 5.67 -0.85 3.32
CA LEU A 100 6.57 -1.64 4.15
C LEU A 100 6.14 -1.55 5.62
N SER A 101 5.80 -2.69 6.21
CA SER A 101 5.36 -2.79 7.60
C SER A 101 6.54 -3.15 8.49
N MET A 102 6.93 -2.24 9.38
CA MET A 102 8.00 -2.47 10.34
C MET A 102 7.50 -3.25 11.56
N LYS A 103 8.32 -4.19 12.04
CA LYS A 103 8.11 -4.79 13.36
C LYS A 103 8.51 -3.78 14.45
N PRO A 104 7.92 -3.85 15.66
CA PRO A 104 8.35 -3.02 16.78
C PRO A 104 9.87 -3.17 17.00
N GLY A 105 10.60 -2.04 17.06
CA GLY A 105 12.05 -2.01 17.23
C GLY A 105 12.87 -2.13 15.94
N GLN A 106 12.24 -2.29 14.78
CA GLN A 106 12.91 -2.27 13.48
C GLN A 106 13.05 -0.83 12.98
N THR A 107 14.27 -0.43 12.59
CA THR A 107 14.54 0.84 11.89
C THR A 107 14.64 0.58 10.39
N LEU A 108 14.12 1.49 9.58
CA LEU A 108 14.35 1.44 8.14
C LEU A 108 15.87 1.55 7.88
N PRO A 109 16.42 0.80 6.93
CA PRO A 109 17.76 1.08 6.46
C PRO A 109 17.78 2.54 5.97
N LEU A 110 18.72 3.32 6.51
CA LEU A 110 18.92 4.70 6.08
C LEU A 110 19.22 4.67 4.58
N LEU A 111 18.51 5.50 3.81
CA LEU A 111 18.92 5.75 2.43
C LEU A 111 20.38 6.24 2.44
N PRO A 112 21.18 5.89 1.42
CA PRO A 112 22.60 6.28 1.38
C PRO A 112 22.82 7.79 1.56
N ASP A 113 21.82 8.61 1.21
CA ASP A 113 21.86 10.07 1.34
C ASP A 113 21.57 10.57 2.78
N GLN A 114 21.24 9.67 3.70
CA GLN A 114 20.95 9.96 5.12
C GLN A 114 22.04 9.47 6.07
N VAL A 115 23.19 9.03 5.55
CA VAL A 115 24.36 8.74 6.39
C VAL A 115 25.06 10.08 6.72
N PRO A 116 25.12 10.51 7.99
CA PRO A 116 25.92 11.68 8.34
C PRO A 116 27.37 11.40 7.95
N VAL A 117 27.93 12.24 7.09
CA VAL A 117 29.37 12.24 6.78
C VAL A 117 30.10 12.53 8.09
N LEU A 118 30.83 11.53 8.60
CA LEU A 118 31.69 11.64 9.78
C LEU A 118 32.88 12.58 9.51
#